data_AF-A0A3S1E0B2-F1
#
_entry.id   AF-A0A3S1E0B2-F1
#
_cell.length_a   1.000
_cell.length_b   1.000
_cell.length_c   1.000
_cell.angle_alpha   90.00
_cell.angle_beta   90.00
_cell.angle_gamma   90.00
#
_symmetry.space_group_name_H-M   'P 1'
#
loop_
_entity.id
_entity.type
_entity.pdbx_description
1 polymer ?
#
loop_
_entity_poly.entity_id
_entity_poly.type
_entity_poly.pdbx_seq_one_letter_code
_entity_poly.pdbx_strand_id
1 'polypeptide(L)' 'MYNYLDFEKPVQDLELKILELKKLAENGEAVDVAEEIGRVEKRSRDALRDLY' A
#
# COMPACT_ATOMS: atom_id res chain seq x y z
N MET A 1 -10.20 11.50 -9.16
CA MET A 1 -10.40 10.09 -9.55
C MET A 1 -9.13 9.66 -10.25
N TYR A 2 -8.27 8.89 -9.57
CA TYR A 2 -7.10 8.28 -10.20
C TYR A 2 -7.65 7.13 -11.05
N ASN A 3 -7.62 7.27 -12.38
CA ASN A 3 -8.00 6.18 -13.29
C ASN A 3 -6.82 5.25 -13.39
N TYR A 4 -6.82 4.20 -12.57
CA TYR A 4 -5.83 3.16 -12.66
C TYR A 4 -6.02 2.40 -13.98
N LEU A 5 -4.94 2.22 -14.73
CA LEU A 5 -4.94 1.35 -15.90
C LEU A 5 -5.00 -0.12 -15.44
N ASP A 6 -5.50 -1.04 -16.28
CA ASP A 6 -5.68 -2.44 -15.87
C ASP A 6 -4.38 -3.12 -15.39
N PHE A 7 -3.23 -2.64 -15.87
CA PHE A 7 -1.91 -3.11 -15.45
C PHE A 7 -1.45 -2.55 -14.09
N GLU A 8 -2.11 -1.52 -13.57
CA GLU A 8 -1.85 -0.91 -12.26
C GLU A 8 -2.65 -1.56 -11.12
N LYS A 9 -3.53 -2.53 -11.43
CA LYS A 9 -4.28 -3.30 -10.42
C LYS A 9 -3.40 -3.88 -9.30
N PRO A 10 -2.21 -4.45 -9.58
CA PRO A 10 -1.33 -4.93 -8.52
C PRO A 10 -0.85 -3.83 -7.56
N VAL A 11 -0.65 -2.61 -8.07
CA VAL A 11 -0.28 -1.44 -7.27
C VAL A 11 -1.48 -0.96 -6.46
N GLN A 12 -2.66 -0.92 -7.07
CA GLN A 12 -3.92 -0.58 -6.40
C GLN A 12 -4.21 -1.50 -5.21
N ASP A 13 -3.99 -2.81 -5.36
CA ASP A 13 -4.17 -3.78 -4.27
C ASP A 13 -3.21 -3.53 -3.11
N LEU A 14 -1.96 -3.14 -3.40
CA LEU A 14 -0.97 -2.78 -2.37
C LEU A 14 -1.35 -1.48 -1.65
N GLU A 15 -1.84 -0.48 -2.38
CA GLU A 15 -2.35 0.78 -1.80
C GLU A 15 -3.57 0.57 -0.90
N LEU A 16 -4.51 -0.31 -1.31
CA LEU A 16 -5.65 -0.69 -0.48
C LEU A 16 -5.19 -1.37 0.81
N LYS A 17 -4.21 -2.27 0.73
CA LYS A 17 -3.61 -2.93 1.91
C LYS A 17 -2.95 -1.92 2.85
N ILE A 18 -2.24 -0.92 2.32
CA ILE A 18 -1.65 0.17 3.11
C ILE A 18 -2.74 0.95 3.85
N LEU A 19 -3.86 1.25 3.19
CA LEU A 19 -4.98 1.96 3.79
C LEU A 19 -5.60 1.16 4.95
N GLU A 20 -5.77 -0.15 4.79
CA GLU A 20 -6.26 -1.03 5.85
C GLU A 20 -5.31 -1.08 7.04
N LEU A 21 -4.01 -1.22 6.79
CA LEU A 21 -2.99 -1.20 7.83
C LEU A 21 -2.98 0.14 8.59
N LYS A 22 -3.14 1.27 7.88
CA LYS A 22 -3.25 2.60 8.53
C LYS A 22 -4.46 2.68 9.46
N LYS A 23 -5.61 2.13 9.06
CA LYS A 23 -6.80 2.05 9.93
C LYS A 23 -6.60 1.15 11.15
N LEU A 24 -5.85 0.05 11.00
CA LEU A 24 -5.50 -0.81 12.14
C LEU A 24 -4.55 -0.11 13.13
N ALA A 25 -3.59 0.66 12.61
CA ALA A 25 -2.69 1.46 13.43
C ALA A 25 -3.45 2.51 14.27
N GLU A 26 -4.52 3.11 13.73
CA GLU A 26 -5.40 4.04 14.46
C GLU A 26 -6.16 3.38 15.62
N ASN A 27 -6.36 2.05 15.58
CA ASN A 27 -7.07 1.29 16.63
C ASN A 27 -6.18 0.84 17.80
N GLY A 28 -4.91 1.24 17.84
CA GLY A 28 -4.01 1.01 18.99
C GLY A 28 -2.90 -0.02 18.77
N GLU A 29 -2.81 -0.64 17.59
CA GLU A 29 -1.73 -1.57 17.19
C GLU A 29 -0.60 -0.84 16.43
N ALA A 30 -0.38 0.45 16.72
CA ALA A 30 0.41 1.34 15.88
C ALA A 30 1.88 0.95 15.67
N VAL A 31 2.51 0.25 16.63
CA VAL A 31 3.95 -0.08 16.56
C VAL A 31 4.21 -1.24 15.61
N ASP A 32 3.43 -2.33 15.70
CA ASP A 32 3.63 -3.52 14.86
C ASP A 32 3.21 -3.27 13.39
N VAL A 33 2.24 -2.39 13.20
CA VAL A 33 1.67 -2.12 11.87
C VAL A 33 2.49 -1.09 11.09
N ALA A 34 3.23 -0.19 11.76
CA ALA A 34 4.06 0.82 11.10
C ALA A 34 5.19 0.22 10.25
N GLU A 35 5.87 -0.83 10.74
CA GLU A 35 6.90 -1.52 9.97
C GLU A 35 6.31 -2.24 8.74
N GLU A 36 5.15 -2.86 8.89
CA GLU A 36 4.48 -3.54 7.79
C GLU A 36 4.00 -2.54 6.72
N ILE A 37 3.45 -1.40 7.13
CA ILE A 37 3.12 -0.29 6.21
C ILE A 37 4.35 0.11 5.40
N GLY A 38 5.50 0.30 6.04
CA GLY A 38 6.74 0.67 5.35
C GLY A 38 7.20 -0.37 4.32
N ARG A 39 7.03 -1.67 4.63
CA ARG A 39 7.34 -2.77 3.70
C ARG A 39 6.41 -2.76 2.49
N VAL A 40 5.10 -2.59 2.70
CA VAL A 40 4.10 -2.61 1.61
C VAL A 40 4.21 -1.35 0.77
N GLU A 41 4.44 -0.17 1.36
CA GLU A 41 4.68 1.09 0.64
C GLU A 41 5.91 1.01 -0.25
N LYS A 42 7.00 0.37 0.21
CA LYS A 42 8.18 0.13 -0.63
C LYS A 42 7.83 -0.74 -1.83
N ARG A 43 7.12 -1.86 -1.62
CA ARG A 43 6.68 -2.75 -2.70
C ARG A 43 5.75 -2.06 -3.69
N SER A 44 4.84 -1.21 -3.22
CA SER A 44 3.93 -0.43 -4.08
C SER A 44 4.73 0.49 -5.00
N ARG A 45 5.71 1.23 -4.46
CA ARG A 45 6.57 2.11 -5.25
C ARG A 45 7.45 1.35 -6.23
N ASP A 46 8.02 0.22 -5.82
CA ASP A 46 8.85 -0.61 -6.69
C ASP A 46 8.01 -1.19 -7.84
N ALA A 47 6.81 -1.71 -7.54
CA ALA A 47 5.88 -2.22 -8.55
C ALA A 47 5.40 -1.12 -9.52
N LEU A 48 5.11 0.07 -9.02
CA LEU A 48 4.76 1.22 -9.87
C LEU A 48 5.91 1.60 -10.79
N ARG A 49 7.14 1.58 -10.28
CA ARG A 49 8.34 1.85 -11.09
C ARG A 49 8.56 0.78 -12.15
N ASP A 50 8.31 -0.49 -11.85
CA ASP A 50 8.48 -1.57 -12.84
C ASP A 50 7.43 -1.53 -13.96
N LEU A 51 6.28 -0.88 -13.72
CA LEU A 51 5.21 -0.71 -14.71
C LEU A 51 5.44 0.46 -15.70
N TYR A 52 6.39 1.37 -15.43
CA TYR A 52 6.65 2.60 -16.20
C TYR A 52 8.11 2.70 -16.69
#